data_AF-A0A117NUJ0-F1
#
_entry.id   AF-A0A117NUJ0-F1
#
_cell.length_a   1.000
_cell.length_b   1.000
_cell.length_c   1.000
_cell.angle_alpha   90.00
_cell.angle_beta   90.00
_cell.angle_gamma   90.00
#
_symmetry.space_group_name_H-M   'P 1'
#
loop_
_entity.id
_entity.type
_entity.pdbx_description
1 polymer ?
#
loop_
_entity_poly.entity_id
_entity_poly.type
_entity_poly.pdbx_seq_one_letter_code
_entity_poly.pdbx_strand_id
1 'polypeptide(L)'
;MLRATYVDPTGDMVATVALIVLPGDGANVKLAQAYEELEAEGTVAPLPVPGTPAAGWKADVRNGVALDSTSGEHMPYAIAATTGAVDGRLAGNLPGAWGDDDLEVSADRESWYAEAETLVEMFSLHMDDLQLGGTDW
;
A
#
# COMPACT_ATOMS: atom_id res chain seq x y z
N MET A 1 5.47 -2.70 14.80
CA MET A 1 5.40 -2.46 13.35
C MET A 1 6.79 -2.48 12.78
N LEU A 2 6.99 -3.20 11.69
CA LEU A 2 8.12 -3.03 10.77
C LEU A 2 7.62 -2.24 9.57
N ARG A 3 8.39 -1.28 9.07
CA ARG A 3 8.06 -0.59 7.81
C ARG A 3 9.31 -0.35 6.99
N ALA A 4 9.16 -0.33 5.67
CA ALA A 4 10.21 -0.05 4.72
C ALA A 4 9.67 0.77 3.55
N THR A 5 10.55 1.54 2.92
CA THR A 5 10.21 2.32 1.73
C THR A 5 11.04 1.85 0.56
N TYR A 6 10.35 1.56 -0.54
CA TYR A 6 10.92 1.07 -1.77
C TYR A 6 10.66 2.07 -2.87
N VAL A 7 11.62 2.19 -3.77
CA VAL A 7 11.47 2.85 -5.05
C VAL A 7 11.54 1.76 -6.10
N ASP A 8 10.64 1.79 -7.07
CA ASP A 8 10.63 0.79 -8.13
C ASP A 8 11.88 0.91 -9.02
N PRO A 9 12.21 -0.10 -9.84
CA PRO A 9 13.40 -0.07 -10.68
C PRO A 9 13.45 1.08 -11.69
N THR A 10 12.30 1.64 -12.10
CA THR A 10 12.26 2.80 -13.01
C THR A 10 12.59 4.10 -12.31
N GLY A 11 12.36 4.18 -11.00
CA GLY A 11 12.59 5.38 -10.20
C GLY A 11 11.39 6.32 -10.15
N ASP A 12 10.25 5.93 -10.73
CA ASP A 12 9.07 6.77 -10.89
C ASP A 12 8.05 6.56 -9.77
N MET A 13 8.08 5.39 -9.12
CA MET A 13 7.11 4.96 -8.10
C MET A 13 7.81 4.76 -6.76
N VAL A 14 7.12 5.14 -5.69
CA VAL A 14 7.56 4.93 -4.31
C VAL A 14 6.43 4.28 -3.51
N ALA A 15 6.80 3.33 -2.66
CA ALA A 15 5.87 2.67 -1.75
C ALA A 15 6.47 2.61 -0.35
N THR A 16 5.67 2.94 0.66
CA THR A 16 5.94 2.51 2.04
C THR A 16 5.06 1.31 2.34
N VAL A 17 5.68 0.19 2.73
CA VAL A 17 5.00 -1.03 3.15
C VAL A 17 5.26 -1.23 4.64
N ALA A 18 4.25 -1.69 5.38
CA ALA A 18 4.37 -2.02 6.79
C ALA A 18 3.76 -3.37 7.13
N LEU A 19 4.48 -4.10 7.97
CA LEU A 19 4.01 -5.28 8.68
C LEU A 19 3.65 -4.86 10.12
N ILE A 20 2.37 -4.95 10.44
CA ILE A 20 1.79 -4.56 11.72
C ILE A 20 1.59 -5.83 12.53
N VAL A 21 2.12 -5.87 13.75
CA VAL A 21 1.94 -7.00 14.68
C VAL A 21 0.92 -6.59 15.72
N LEU A 22 -0.16 -7.34 15.86
CA LEU A 22 -1.30 -7.01 16.72
C LEU A 22 -1.45 -8.06 17.84
N PRO A 23 -1.61 -7.63 19.10
CA PRO A 23 -1.83 -8.57 20.18
C PRO A 23 -3.27 -9.10 20.18
N GLY A 24 -3.42 -10.40 20.41
CA GLY A 24 -4.69 -11.06 20.63
C GLY A 24 -5.36 -11.59 19.36
N ASP A 25 -6.10 -12.68 19.52
CA ASP A 25 -6.70 -13.41 18.42
C ASP A 25 -7.71 -12.55 17.65
N GLY A 26 -7.57 -12.53 16.32
CA GLY A 26 -8.45 -11.79 15.41
C GLY A 26 -8.30 -10.27 15.45
N ALA A 27 -7.31 -9.71 16.17
CA ALA A 27 -7.07 -8.27 16.19
C ALA A 27 -6.68 -7.70 14.82
N ASN A 28 -5.96 -8.47 14.00
CA ASN A 28 -5.63 -8.14 12.62
C ASN A 28 -6.85 -8.06 11.70
N VAL A 29 -7.76 -9.03 11.81
CA VAL A 29 -9.02 -9.02 11.04
C VAL A 29 -9.87 -7.81 11.40
N LYS A 30 -9.99 -7.48 12.69
CA LYS A 30 -10.72 -6.28 13.13
C LYS A 30 -10.10 -5.00 12.61
N LEU A 31 -8.77 -4.92 12.52
CA LEU A 31 -8.09 -3.76 11.93
C LEU A 31 -8.41 -3.64 10.43
N ALA A 32 -8.38 -4.75 9.69
CA ALA A 32 -8.73 -4.76 8.27
C ALA A 32 -10.18 -4.32 8.03
N GLN A 33 -11.13 -4.86 8.80
CA GLN A 33 -12.54 -4.45 8.74
C GLN A 33 -12.73 -2.97 9.08
N ALA A 34 -12.09 -2.48 10.14
CA ALA A 34 -12.15 -1.06 10.50
C ALA A 34 -11.55 -0.16 9.42
N TYR A 35 -10.55 -0.65 8.67
CA TYR A 35 -9.97 0.08 7.54
C TYR A 35 -10.92 0.15 6.33
N GLU A 36 -11.60 -0.95 5.99
CA GLU A 36 -12.61 -0.97 4.92
C GLU A 36 -13.73 0.06 5.15
N GLU A 37 -14.07 0.33 6.42
CA GLU A 37 -15.07 1.33 6.80
C GLU A 37 -14.57 2.80 6.68
N LEU A 38 -13.26 3.05 6.55
CA LEU A 38 -12.64 4.38 6.59
C LEU A 38 -12.44 5.05 5.22
N GLU A 39 -13.06 4.54 4.14
CA GLU A 39 -13.00 5.13 2.77
C GLU A 39 -11.58 5.57 2.34
N ALA A 40 -10.56 4.75 2.60
CA ALA A 40 -9.17 4.94 2.13
C ALA A 40 -8.47 6.25 2.57
N GLU A 41 -8.78 6.81 3.75
CA GLU A 41 -8.14 8.03 4.28
C GLU A 41 -6.63 7.90 4.61
N GLY A 42 -6.05 6.71 4.47
CA GLY A 42 -4.63 6.47 4.65
C GLY A 42 -4.33 5.25 5.48
N THR A 43 -3.33 4.47 5.08
CA THR A 43 -2.94 3.25 5.78
C THR A 43 -1.67 3.44 6.57
N VAL A 44 -0.54 3.59 5.88
CA VAL A 44 0.78 3.74 6.49
C VAL A 44 1.37 5.10 6.15
N ALA A 45 1.82 5.82 7.17
CA ALA A 45 2.49 7.09 6.98
C ALA A 45 3.77 6.90 6.12
N PRO A 46 3.91 7.66 5.00
CA PRO A 46 5.13 7.68 4.20
C PRO A 46 6.40 7.83 5.05
N LEU A 47 7.43 7.06 4.70
CA LEU A 47 8.74 7.13 5.33
C LEU A 47 9.77 7.65 4.31
N PRO A 48 10.22 8.91 4.41
CA PRO A 48 11.25 9.42 3.52
C PRO A 48 12.60 8.76 3.78
N VAL A 49 13.37 8.55 2.71
CA VAL A 49 14.71 7.94 2.78
C VAL A 49 15.74 8.93 2.22
N PRO A 50 16.53 9.61 3.07
CA PRO A 50 17.50 10.60 2.62
C PRO A 50 18.54 10.02 1.64
N GLY A 51 18.89 10.80 0.62
CA GLY A 51 19.89 10.40 -0.38
C GLY A 51 19.38 9.42 -1.44
N THR A 52 18.08 9.12 -1.45
CA THR A 52 17.42 8.30 -2.49
C THR A 52 16.30 9.11 -3.18
N PRO A 53 15.70 8.60 -4.27
CA PRO A 53 14.54 9.25 -4.89
C PRO A 53 13.35 9.43 -3.92
N ALA A 54 13.25 8.58 -2.88
CA ALA A 54 12.21 8.69 -1.84
C ALA A 54 12.49 9.76 -0.77
N ALA A 55 13.52 10.61 -0.91
CA ALA A 55 13.82 11.65 0.08
C ALA A 55 12.68 12.66 0.27
N GLY A 56 11.90 12.89 -0.78
CA GLY A 56 10.73 13.77 -0.77
C GLY A 56 9.41 13.08 -0.41
N TRP A 57 9.41 11.79 -0.04
CA TRP A 57 8.19 11.01 0.15
C TRP A 57 7.41 11.42 1.41
N LYS A 58 6.15 11.82 1.22
CA LYS A 58 5.30 12.43 2.27
C LYS A 58 3.81 12.21 1.98
N ALA A 59 2.97 12.45 2.98
CA ALA A 59 1.55 12.07 2.95
C ALA A 59 0.70 12.80 1.89
N ASP A 60 1.06 14.03 1.53
CA ASP A 60 0.34 14.87 0.56
C ASP A 60 0.62 14.52 -0.92
N VAL A 61 1.56 13.61 -1.19
CA VAL A 61 1.86 13.11 -2.55
C VAL A 61 1.48 11.64 -2.72
N ARG A 62 0.60 11.15 -1.86
CA ARG A 62 0.08 9.78 -1.87
C ARG A 62 -0.97 9.58 -2.94
N ASN A 63 -0.88 8.45 -3.64
CA ASN A 63 -1.81 8.10 -4.72
C ASN A 63 -2.66 6.86 -4.42
N GLY A 64 -2.10 5.87 -3.74
CA GLY A 64 -2.80 4.62 -3.43
C GLY A 64 -2.55 4.16 -2.00
N VAL A 65 -3.54 3.49 -1.42
CA VAL A 65 -3.46 2.86 -0.10
C VAL A 65 -4.20 1.55 -0.05
N ALA A 66 -3.63 0.58 0.66
CA ALA A 66 -4.28 -0.69 0.94
C ALA A 66 -3.85 -1.23 2.31
N LEU A 67 -4.72 -2.02 2.93
CA LEU A 67 -4.43 -2.76 4.14
C LEU A 67 -5.21 -4.07 4.10
N ASP A 68 -4.54 -5.15 4.49
CA ASP A 68 -5.14 -6.48 4.60
C ASP A 68 -4.60 -7.20 5.83
N SER A 69 -5.35 -8.18 6.31
CA SER A 69 -4.94 -9.10 7.37
C SER A 69 -4.38 -10.39 6.77
N THR A 70 -3.28 -10.90 7.33
CA THR A 70 -2.78 -12.23 6.95
C THR A 70 -3.71 -13.32 7.50
N SER A 71 -3.82 -14.44 6.78
CA SER A 71 -4.69 -15.54 7.18
C SER A 71 -4.01 -16.53 8.14
N GLY A 72 -4.77 -17.33 8.88
CA GLY A 72 -4.25 -18.42 9.73
C GLY A 72 -4.27 -18.17 11.24
N GLU A 73 -4.40 -19.27 12.00
CA GLU A 73 -4.70 -19.31 13.45
C GLU A 73 -3.62 -18.65 14.33
N HIS A 74 -2.41 -18.44 13.81
CA HIS A 74 -1.27 -17.90 14.55
C HIS A 74 -0.59 -16.72 13.83
N MET A 75 -1.31 -16.01 12.96
CA MET A 75 -0.77 -14.81 12.29
C MET A 75 -1.33 -13.54 12.88
N PRO A 76 -0.60 -12.90 13.81
CA PRO A 76 -1.01 -11.62 14.37
C PRO A 76 -0.74 -10.45 13.42
N TYR A 77 -0.65 -10.69 12.10
CA TYR A 77 -0.15 -9.69 11.17
C TYR A 77 -1.26 -9.03 10.36
N ALA A 78 -1.08 -7.73 10.15
CA ALA A 78 -1.74 -6.98 9.08
C ALA A 78 -0.66 -6.32 8.24
N ILE A 79 -0.91 -6.20 6.95
CA ILE A 79 0.01 -5.61 5.99
C ILE A 79 -0.66 -4.36 5.44
N ALA A 80 0.09 -3.28 5.37
CA ALA A 80 -0.39 -2.00 4.86
C ALA A 80 0.60 -1.45 3.85
N ALA A 81 0.10 -0.90 2.75
CA ALA A 81 0.90 -0.22 1.75
C ALA A 81 0.33 1.17 1.45
N THR A 82 1.24 2.09 1.17
CA THR A 82 0.94 3.43 0.68
C THR A 82 1.88 3.70 -0.48
N THR A 83 1.32 3.99 -1.66
CA THR A 83 2.04 4.19 -2.92
C THR A 83 1.88 5.62 -3.42
N GLY A 84 2.81 6.05 -4.27
CA GLY A 84 2.76 7.35 -4.94
C GLY A 84 3.86 7.51 -5.97
N ALA A 85 3.84 8.64 -6.64
CA ALA A 85 4.86 9.00 -7.62
C ALA A 85 6.03 9.75 -6.95
N VAL A 86 7.25 9.43 -7.36
CA VAL A 86 8.47 10.09 -6.86
C VAL A 86 8.49 11.58 -7.25
N ASP A 87 7.96 11.90 -8.43
CA ASP A 87 7.86 13.26 -8.97
C ASP A 87 6.69 14.08 -8.39
N GLY A 88 5.86 13.48 -7.53
CA GLY A 88 4.74 14.14 -6.88
C GLY A 88 3.46 14.22 -7.71
N ARG A 89 3.35 13.51 -8.83
CA ARG A 89 2.07 13.35 -9.54
C ARG A 89 0.99 12.78 -8.62
N LEU A 90 -0.21 13.33 -8.73
CA LEU A 90 -1.37 12.95 -7.92
C LEU A 90 -2.39 12.15 -8.73
N ALA A 91 -2.92 11.10 -8.12
CA ALA A 91 -4.01 10.30 -8.66
C ALA A 91 -5.26 11.16 -8.96
N GLY A 92 -5.79 11.01 -10.17
CA GLY A 92 -6.92 11.77 -10.68
C GLY A 92 -6.61 13.23 -11.03
N ASN A 93 -5.33 13.62 -11.07
CA ASN A 93 -4.89 14.95 -11.52
C ASN A 93 -4.24 14.85 -12.90
N LEU A 94 -5.03 14.40 -13.88
CA LEU A 94 -4.59 14.24 -15.26
C LEU A 94 -4.48 15.60 -15.98
N PRO A 95 -3.51 15.77 -16.90
CA PRO A 95 -3.35 17.03 -17.62
C PRO A 95 -4.40 17.22 -18.72
N GLY A 96 -4.62 18.46 -19.16
CA GLY A 96 -5.36 18.77 -20.39
C GLY A 96 -6.75 18.14 -20.48
N ALA A 97 -7.12 17.67 -21.67
CA ALA A 97 -8.43 17.09 -21.93
C ALA A 97 -8.70 15.81 -21.13
N TRP A 98 -7.66 15.13 -20.65
CA TRP A 98 -7.80 13.90 -19.86
C TRP A 98 -8.27 14.18 -18.42
N GLY A 99 -8.01 15.39 -17.90
CA GLY A 99 -8.53 15.83 -16.61
C GLY A 99 -9.98 16.33 -16.66
N ASP A 100 -10.53 16.54 -17.85
CA ASP A 100 -11.90 17.02 -18.05
C ASP A 100 -12.93 15.87 -18.11
N ASP A 101 -12.47 14.62 -18.25
CA ASP A 101 -13.31 13.42 -18.27
C ASP A 101 -13.29 12.71 -16.91
N ASP A 102 -14.43 12.72 -16.21
CA ASP A 102 -14.61 12.08 -14.91
C ASP A 102 -14.30 10.57 -14.94
N LEU A 103 -14.52 9.89 -16.07
CA LEU A 103 -14.21 8.46 -16.21
C LEU A 103 -12.71 8.23 -16.25
N GLU A 104 -11.95 9.07 -16.96
CA GLU A 104 -10.49 8.97 -17.04
C GLU A 104 -9.85 9.31 -15.69
N VAL A 105 -10.34 10.35 -15.02
CA VAL A 105 -9.90 10.74 -13.67
C VAL A 105 -10.15 9.61 -12.65
N SER A 106 -11.31 8.94 -12.75
CA SER A 106 -11.64 7.83 -11.87
C SER A 106 -10.79 6.59 -12.16
N ALA A 107 -10.59 6.25 -13.43
CA ALA A 107 -9.75 5.14 -13.84
C ALA A 107 -8.27 5.33 -13.45
N ASP A 108 -7.75 6.56 -13.52
CA ASP A 108 -6.41 6.87 -13.03
C ASP A 108 -6.33 6.62 -11.53
N ARG A 109 -7.27 7.12 -10.72
CA ARG A 109 -7.31 6.85 -9.27
C ARG A 109 -7.34 5.37 -8.96
N GLU A 110 -8.23 4.63 -9.59
CA GLU A 110 -8.37 3.18 -9.39
C GLU A 110 -7.07 2.44 -9.68
N SER A 111 -6.35 2.83 -10.73
CA SER A 111 -5.05 2.23 -11.07
C SER A 111 -4.03 2.39 -9.93
N TRP A 112 -3.97 3.56 -9.30
CA TRP A 112 -3.07 3.80 -8.17
C TRP A 112 -3.45 2.99 -6.91
N TYR A 113 -4.74 2.83 -6.65
CA TYR A 113 -5.22 1.97 -5.55
C TYR A 113 -4.87 0.51 -5.80
N ALA A 114 -5.08 0.01 -7.03
CA ALA A 114 -4.76 -1.35 -7.42
C ALA A 114 -3.28 -1.70 -7.21
N GLU A 115 -2.36 -0.76 -7.43
CA GLU A 115 -0.93 -0.97 -7.13
C GLU A 115 -0.66 -1.19 -5.64
N ALA A 116 -1.33 -0.42 -4.77
CA ALA A 116 -1.19 -0.60 -3.33
C ALA A 116 -1.80 -1.93 -2.87
N GLU A 117 -2.97 -2.31 -3.41
CA GLU A 117 -3.62 -3.59 -3.15
C GLU A 117 -2.74 -4.76 -3.58
N THR A 118 -2.18 -4.70 -4.78
CA THR A 118 -1.27 -5.72 -5.31
C THR A 118 -0.07 -5.91 -4.40
N LEU A 119 0.54 -4.83 -3.89
CA LEU A 119 1.65 -4.95 -2.94
C LEU A 119 1.22 -5.65 -1.65
N VAL A 120 0.08 -5.28 -1.09
CA VAL A 120 -0.44 -5.90 0.14
C VAL A 120 -0.75 -7.37 -0.09
N GLU A 121 -1.41 -7.72 -1.19
CA GLU A 121 -1.74 -9.09 -1.56
C GLU A 121 -0.47 -9.93 -1.73
N MET A 122 0.53 -9.44 -2.47
CA MET A 122 1.79 -10.14 -2.66
C MET A 122 2.51 -10.42 -1.35
N PHE A 123 2.54 -9.44 -0.44
CA PHE A 123 3.13 -9.64 0.89
C PHE A 123 2.29 -10.59 1.74
N SER A 124 0.97 -10.57 1.62
CA SER A 124 0.07 -11.48 2.34
C SER A 124 0.30 -12.92 1.91
N LEU A 125 0.32 -13.17 0.59
CA LEU A 125 0.64 -14.46 0.00
C LEU A 125 2.05 -14.94 0.40
N HIS A 126 3.04 -14.05 0.41
CA HIS A 126 4.38 -14.41 0.85
C HIS A 126 4.41 -14.81 2.34
N MET A 127 3.69 -14.10 3.20
CA MET A 127 3.59 -14.44 4.61
C MET A 127 2.90 -15.79 4.81
N ASP A 128 1.83 -16.05 4.07
CA ASP A 128 1.10 -17.33 4.10
C ASP A 128 1.98 -18.50 3.60
N ASP A 129 2.76 -18.30 2.54
CA ASP A 129 3.74 -19.28 2.06
C ASP A 129 4.82 -19.61 3.10
N LEU A 130 5.36 -18.58 3.78
CA LEU A 130 6.33 -18.77 4.85
C LEU A 130 5.76 -19.62 6.01
N GLN A 131 4.45 -19.56 6.27
CA GLN A 131 3.82 -20.43 7.28
C GLN A 131 3.76 -21.88 6.84
N LEU A 132 3.47 -22.11 5.56
CA LEU A 132 3.33 -23.45 4.98
C LEU A 132 4.69 -24.12 4.75
N GLY A 133 5.79 -23.41 5.00
CA GLY A 133 7.15 -23.94 4.93
C GLY A 133 7.83 -23.70 3.59
N GLY A 134 7.33 -22.77 2.77
CA GLY A 134 7.94 -22.40 1.49
C GLY A 134 7.98 -23.55 0.48
N THR A 135 6.96 -24.40 0.46
CA THR A 135 6.88 -25.50 -0.51
C THR A 135 6.39 -24.95 -1.85
N ASP A 136 7.33 -24.64 -2.73
CA ASP A 136 7.14 -24.29 -4.14
C ASP A 136 6.08 -25.20 -4.81
N TRP A 137 5.15 -24.59 -5.58
CA TRP A 137 4.35 -25.27 -6.60
C TRP A 137 5.04 -25.19 -7.96
#